data_AF-A0A8K0G7P5-F1
#
_entry.id   AF-A0A8K0G7P5-F1
#
_cell.length_a   1.000
_cell.length_b   1.000
_cell.length_c   1.000
_cell.angle_alpha   90.00
_cell.angle_beta   90.00
_cell.angle_gamma   90.00
#
_symmetry.space_group_name_H-M   'P 1'
#
loop_
_entity.id
_entity.type
_entity.pdbx_description
1 polymer ?
#
loop_
_entity_poly.entity_id
_entity_poly.type
_entity_poly.pdbx_seq_one_letter_code
_entity_poly.pdbx_strand_id
1 'polypeptide(L)'
;MQQGVEQRFSAIDDSKNYLMATFLDPRFKMNFFTDQLQKERARQYVLLEGLVSDYNTGSNESSRSSPVQSKCKSTDKPGQSIHTSFWECYDEVVADNFTDDHSGTASTSKNTTAGDLDKYLSMKTLKRTDNPFAWWATHKSKFFECIVTLAAKYLSARASSVYLREAF
;
A
#
# COMPACT_ATOMS: atom_id res chain seq x y z
N MET A 1 -3.31 -9.21 -27.16
CA MET A 1 -3.46 -9.39 -25.70
C MET A 1 -3.62 -8.08 -24.95
N GLN A 2 -2.82 -7.04 -25.25
CA GLN A 2 -2.81 -5.77 -24.52
C GLN A 2 -4.16 -5.03 -24.46
N GLN A 3 -4.86 -4.90 -25.59
CA GLN A 3 -6.18 -4.25 -25.65
C GLN A 3 -7.24 -4.90 -24.73
N GLY A 4 -7.19 -6.23 -24.56
CA GLY A 4 -8.15 -6.94 -23.70
C GLY A 4 -7.85 -6.79 -22.20
N VAL A 5 -6.63 -6.43 -21.84
CA VAL A 5 -6.27 -6.09 -20.45
C VAL A 5 -6.72 -4.66 -20.16
N GLU A 6 -6.36 -3.72 -21.03
CA GLU A 6 -6.74 -2.31 -20.91
C GLU A 6 -8.26 -2.13 -20.81
N GLN A 7 -9.05 -2.82 -21.63
CA GLN A 7 -10.51 -2.74 -21.55
C GLN A 7 -11.10 -3.22 -20.21
N ARG A 8 -10.50 -4.25 -19.60
CA ARG A 8 -11.02 -4.84 -18.35
C ARG A 8 -10.57 -4.09 -17.11
N PHE A 9 -9.41 -3.44 -17.18
CA PHE A 9 -8.80 -2.75 -16.04
C PHE A 9 -8.78 -1.23 -16.19
N SER A 10 -9.34 -0.66 -17.27
CA SER A 10 -9.39 0.79 -17.51
C SER A 10 -9.99 1.58 -16.34
N ALA A 11 -10.97 1.02 -15.65
CA ALA A 11 -11.64 1.68 -14.52
C ALA A 11 -10.96 1.44 -13.16
N ILE A 12 -9.93 0.58 -13.08
CA ILE A 12 -9.29 0.26 -11.78
C ILE A 12 -8.50 1.44 -11.24
N ASP A 13 -7.93 2.23 -12.14
CA ASP A 13 -7.09 3.39 -11.85
C ASP A 13 -7.88 4.55 -11.22
N ASP A 14 -9.20 4.60 -11.43
CA ASP A 14 -10.11 5.57 -10.80
C ASP A 14 -10.74 5.03 -9.50
N SER A 15 -10.54 3.76 -9.17
CA SER A 15 -11.13 3.16 -7.96
C SER A 15 -10.42 3.65 -6.71
N LYS A 16 -11.13 4.46 -5.91
CA LYS A 16 -10.64 4.95 -4.59
C LYS A 16 -10.09 3.82 -3.73
N ASN A 17 -10.76 2.66 -3.67
CA ASN A 17 -10.32 1.53 -2.85
C ASN A 17 -8.98 0.96 -3.34
N TYR A 18 -8.81 0.83 -4.66
CA TYR A 18 -7.57 0.36 -5.25
C TYR A 18 -6.42 1.33 -4.97
N LEU A 19 -6.64 2.63 -5.21
CA LEU A 19 -5.66 3.68 -4.95
C LEU A 19 -5.25 3.72 -3.47
N MET A 20 -6.22 3.72 -2.55
CA MET A 20 -5.97 3.76 -1.11
C MET A 20 -5.25 2.52 -0.60
N ALA A 21 -5.68 1.31 -1.00
CA ALA A 21 -5.04 0.07 -0.57
C ALA A 21 -3.60 -0.04 -1.06
N THR A 22 -3.35 0.33 -2.33
CA THR A 22 -2.01 0.29 -2.93
C THR A 22 -1.08 1.32 -2.27
N PHE A 23 -1.58 2.53 -2.06
CA PHE A 23 -0.81 3.63 -1.48
C PHE A 23 -0.44 3.39 -0.01
N LEU A 24 -1.37 2.84 0.79
CA LEU A 24 -1.17 2.55 2.21
C LEU A 24 -0.41 1.24 2.48
N ASP A 25 -0.18 0.41 1.45
CA ASP A 25 0.66 -0.78 1.58
C ASP A 25 2.15 -0.40 1.48
N PRO A 26 2.96 -0.61 2.54
CA PRO A 26 4.37 -0.26 2.54
C PRO A 26 5.20 -0.96 1.47
N ARG A 27 4.69 -2.04 0.84
CA ARG A 27 5.35 -2.80 -0.23
C ARG A 27 5.15 -2.19 -1.61
N PHE A 28 4.13 -1.36 -1.79
CA PHE A 28 3.81 -0.75 -3.08
C PHE A 28 4.01 0.77 -3.03
N LYS A 29 3.42 1.45 -2.03
CA LYS A 29 3.41 2.90 -1.90
C LYS A 29 3.02 3.57 -3.21
N MET A 30 3.93 4.37 -3.79
CA MET A 30 3.70 5.08 -5.04
C MET A 30 4.38 4.45 -6.26
N ASN A 31 5.11 3.36 -6.06
CA ASN A 31 6.06 2.83 -7.05
C ASN A 31 5.37 2.25 -8.29
N PHE A 32 4.09 1.88 -8.16
CA PHE A 32 3.33 1.20 -9.20
C PHE A 32 2.19 2.05 -9.78
N PHE A 33 2.10 3.34 -9.42
CA PHE A 33 1.22 4.26 -10.12
C PHE A 33 1.89 4.74 -11.40
N THR A 34 1.17 4.60 -12.50
CA THR A 34 1.62 4.98 -13.84
C THR A 34 1.50 6.49 -14.08
N ASP A 35 0.58 7.16 -13.39
CA ASP A 35 0.27 8.58 -13.56
C ASP A 35 0.46 9.38 -12.25
N GLN A 36 0.99 10.59 -12.39
CA GLN A 36 1.10 11.57 -11.30
C GLN A 36 -0.28 11.99 -10.78
N LEU A 37 -1.31 11.98 -11.62
CA LEU A 37 -2.67 12.29 -11.18
C LEU A 37 -3.20 11.24 -10.19
N GLN A 38 -2.93 9.94 -10.43
CA GLN A 38 -3.33 8.86 -9.51
C GLN A 38 -2.64 9.00 -8.16
N LYS A 39 -1.34 9.32 -8.19
CA LYS A 39 -0.51 9.59 -7.01
C LYS A 39 -1.11 10.72 -6.15
N GLU A 40 -1.46 11.84 -6.77
CA GLU A 40 -2.03 12.98 -6.05
C GLU A 40 -3.45 12.68 -5.53
N ARG A 41 -4.29 12.00 -6.31
CA ARG A 41 -5.63 11.57 -5.87
C ARG A 41 -5.56 10.66 -4.64
N ALA A 42 -4.65 9.67 -4.63
CA ALA A 42 -4.45 8.79 -3.48
C ALA A 42 -4.05 9.60 -2.23
N ARG A 43 -3.13 10.55 -2.38
CA ARG A 43 -2.72 11.47 -1.31
C ARG A 43 -3.90 12.29 -0.77
N GLN A 44 -4.70 12.88 -1.66
CA GLN A 44 -5.88 13.65 -1.29
C GLN A 44 -6.92 12.81 -0.54
N TYR A 45 -7.16 11.57 -0.95
CA TYR A 45 -8.09 10.69 -0.25
C TYR A 45 -7.65 10.38 1.18
N VAL A 46 -6.35 10.15 1.42
CA VAL A 46 -5.83 9.93 2.78
C VAL A 46 -6.02 11.17 3.65
N LEU A 47 -5.71 12.37 3.12
CA LEU A 47 -5.85 13.62 3.87
C LEU A 47 -7.32 13.92 4.19
N LEU A 48 -8.22 13.72 3.23
CA LEU A 48 -9.65 13.94 3.40
C LEU A 48 -10.25 12.97 4.43
N GLU A 49 -9.92 11.68 4.35
CA GLU A 49 -10.37 10.68 5.32
C GLU A 49 -9.83 10.93 6.73
N GLY A 50 -8.60 11.45 6.84
CA GLY A 50 -8.04 11.90 8.10
C GLY A 50 -8.87 13.01 8.74
N LEU A 51 -9.23 14.03 7.96
CA LEU A 51 -10.08 15.14 8.42
C LEU A 51 -11.49 14.68 8.84
N VAL A 52 -12.08 13.71 8.11
CA VAL A 52 -13.41 13.17 8.43
C VAL A 52 -13.39 12.30 9.69
N SER A 53 -12.29 11.59 9.95
CA SER A 53 -12.13 10.74 11.13
C SER A 53 -12.01 11.57 12.42
N ASP A 54 -11.37 12.74 12.36
CA ASP A 54 -11.28 13.67 13.50
C ASP A 54 -12.67 14.20 13.93
N TYR A 55 -13.65 14.22 13.02
CA TYR A 55 -15.03 14.65 13.29
C TYR A 55 -15.95 13.53 13.82
N ASN A 56 -15.64 12.25 13.55
CA ASN A 56 -16.51 11.09 13.82
C ASN A 56 -15.97 10.16 14.93
N THR A 57 -15.43 10.72 16.02
CA THR A 57 -15.00 9.95 17.21
C THR A 57 -16.21 9.39 17.99
N GLY A 58 -16.94 8.46 17.39
CA GLY A 58 -18.21 7.96 17.96
C GLY A 58 -18.82 6.77 17.25
N SER A 59 -18.05 5.79 16.75
CA SER A 59 -18.61 4.44 16.58
C SER A 59 -17.50 3.42 16.44
N ASN A 60 -17.32 2.62 17.50
CA ASN A 60 -16.30 1.61 17.62
C ASN A 60 -16.99 0.26 17.53
N GLU A 61 -16.87 -0.46 16.41
CA GLU A 61 -17.24 -1.87 16.33
C GLU A 61 -16.00 -2.70 16.04
N SER A 62 -15.50 -3.25 17.14
CA SER A 62 -14.36 -4.16 17.22
C SER A 62 -14.84 -5.56 16.89
N SER A 63 -14.24 -6.20 15.88
CA SER A 63 -14.39 -7.64 15.66
C SER A 63 -13.04 -8.22 15.27
N ARG A 64 -12.39 -8.81 16.27
CA ARG A 64 -11.15 -9.57 16.15
C ARG A 64 -11.43 -10.90 15.48
N SER A 65 -10.63 -11.27 14.48
CA SER A 65 -10.28 -12.68 14.24
C SER A 65 -9.01 -12.78 13.38
N SER A 66 -8.07 -13.58 13.84
CA SER A 66 -6.78 -13.88 13.19
C SER A 66 -6.96 -14.80 11.99
N PRO A 67 -6.05 -14.74 10.99
CA PRO A 67 -5.69 -15.99 10.32
C PRO A 67 -4.19 -16.18 10.00
N VAL A 68 -3.92 -17.46 9.76
CA VAL A 68 -2.68 -18.22 9.67
C VAL A 68 -1.79 -17.85 8.48
N GLN A 69 -0.47 -17.81 8.71
CA GLN A 69 0.57 -17.69 7.66
C GLN A 69 0.77 -19.02 6.92
N SER A 70 0.71 -19.02 5.59
CA SER A 70 1.36 -20.03 4.77
C SER A 70 2.62 -19.43 4.13
N LYS A 71 3.76 -20.11 4.30
CA LYS A 71 5.05 -19.77 3.67
C LYS A 71 5.26 -20.70 2.48
N CYS A 72 5.51 -20.15 1.30
CA CYS A 72 6.19 -20.86 0.22
C CYS A 72 7.61 -20.30 0.08
N LYS A 73 8.61 -21.17 0.22
CA LYS A 73 10.00 -20.92 -0.15
C LYS A 73 10.24 -21.48 -1.55
N SER A 74 11.01 -20.77 -2.36
CA SER A 74 11.73 -21.37 -3.49
C SER A 74 13.13 -20.79 -3.56
N THR A 75 14.11 -21.68 -3.64
CA THR A 75 15.52 -21.48 -3.95
C THR A 75 15.73 -21.62 -5.45
N ASP A 76 16.57 -20.80 -6.08
CA ASP A 76 17.75 -21.26 -6.84
C ASP A 76 18.56 -20.11 -7.47
N LYS A 77 19.79 -20.49 -7.86
CA LYS A 77 21.02 -19.72 -8.11
C LYS A 77 21.07 -18.89 -9.42
N PRO A 78 22.08 -17.99 -9.57
CA PRO A 78 22.07 -16.91 -10.57
C PRO A 78 22.80 -17.27 -11.88
N GLY A 79 22.29 -16.75 -12.98
CA GLY A 79 23.00 -16.68 -14.26
C GLY A 79 22.16 -16.02 -15.35
N GLN A 80 22.50 -14.75 -15.66
CA GLN A 80 22.08 -13.95 -16.84
C GLN A 80 20.57 -13.93 -17.15
N SER A 81 19.85 -12.90 -16.70
CA SER A 81 18.38 -12.83 -16.82
C SER A 81 17.93 -11.78 -17.85
N ILE A 82 17.44 -12.29 -18.99
CA ILE A 82 16.15 -11.83 -19.52
C ILE A 82 15.13 -12.26 -18.45
N HIS A 83 14.35 -11.33 -17.89
CA HIS A 83 13.48 -11.60 -16.72
C HIS A 83 12.73 -12.93 -16.87
N THR A 84 13.09 -13.91 -16.03
CA THR A 84 12.56 -15.27 -16.11
C THR A 84 11.23 -15.40 -15.36
N SER A 85 10.90 -14.42 -14.52
CA SER A 85 9.64 -14.36 -13.78
C SER A 85 9.12 -12.93 -13.63
N PHE A 86 7.80 -12.79 -13.50
CA PHE A 86 7.12 -11.52 -13.17
C PHE A 86 7.72 -10.85 -11.92
N TRP A 87 8.16 -11.63 -10.94
CA TRP A 87 8.68 -11.11 -9.68
C TRP A 87 10.04 -10.42 -9.84
N GLU A 88 10.85 -10.82 -10.83
CA GLU A 88 12.11 -10.12 -11.13
C GLU A 88 11.85 -8.70 -11.65
N CYS A 89 10.78 -8.51 -12.44
CA CYS A 89 10.35 -7.18 -12.89
C CYS A 89 9.82 -6.33 -11.72
N TYR A 90 9.07 -6.94 -10.78
CA TYR A 90 8.67 -6.25 -9.55
C TYR A 90 9.89 -5.79 -8.73
N ASP A 91 10.85 -6.69 -8.50
CA ASP A 91 12.03 -6.40 -7.67
C ASP A 91 12.90 -5.28 -8.29
N GLU A 92 12.97 -5.17 -9.62
CA GLU A 92 13.60 -4.07 -10.35
C GLU A 92 12.92 -2.71 -10.08
N VAL A 93 11.59 -2.63 -10.25
CA VAL A 93 10.83 -1.40 -10.00
C VAL A 93 11.00 -0.92 -8.55
N VAL A 94 11.10 -1.84 -7.60
CA VAL A 94 11.37 -1.49 -6.19
C VAL A 94 12.85 -1.15 -5.97
N ALA A 95 13.78 -1.75 -6.70
CA ALA A 95 15.22 -1.47 -6.62
C ALA A 95 15.60 -0.05 -7.01
N ASP A 96 14.95 0.52 -8.03
CA ASP A 96 15.13 1.93 -8.40
C ASP A 96 14.72 2.90 -7.28
N ASN A 97 13.85 2.45 -6.38
CA ASN A 97 13.42 3.22 -5.20
C ASN A 97 14.27 2.90 -3.94
N PHE A 98 15.25 1.99 -4.01
CA PHE A 98 16.15 1.62 -2.91
C PHE A 98 17.43 2.45 -2.83
N THR A 99 17.66 3.39 -3.75
CA THR A 99 18.82 4.29 -3.67
C THR A 99 18.70 5.18 -2.43
N ASP A 100 19.63 4.98 -1.51
CA ASP A 100 19.75 5.72 -0.24
C ASP A 100 20.04 7.21 -0.48
N ASP A 101 19.27 8.02 0.23
CA ASP A 101 19.65 9.26 0.93
C ASP A 101 20.15 10.48 0.13
N HIS A 102 19.32 11.54 0.06
CA HIS A 102 19.47 12.75 0.89
C HIS A 102 18.65 13.95 0.36
N SER A 103 18.28 14.84 1.29
CA SER A 103 17.79 16.21 1.10
C SER A 103 16.30 16.43 0.79
N GLY A 104 15.42 15.90 1.63
CA GLY A 104 14.16 16.58 1.91
C GLY A 104 14.41 17.65 2.97
N THR A 105 14.53 18.91 2.56
CA THR A 105 14.57 20.07 3.46
C THR A 105 13.50 19.93 4.54
N ALA A 106 13.94 19.85 5.79
CA ALA A 106 13.08 19.92 6.96
C ALA A 106 12.41 21.30 6.98
N SER A 107 11.27 21.42 6.30
CA SER A 107 10.31 22.46 6.63
C SER A 107 9.69 22.08 7.96
N THR A 108 10.19 22.70 9.01
CA THR A 108 9.54 22.85 10.31
C THR A 108 8.11 23.35 10.08
N SER A 109 7.18 22.44 9.92
CA SER A 109 5.75 22.71 9.73
C SER A 109 5.02 21.76 10.65
N LYS A 110 4.06 22.33 11.39
CA LYS A 110 3.25 21.72 12.43
C LYS A 110 2.92 20.26 12.07
N ASN A 111 3.15 19.37 13.03
CA ASN A 111 2.68 17.99 13.09
C ASN A 111 1.25 17.87 12.53
N THR A 112 1.17 17.52 11.25
CA THR A 112 -0.06 17.40 10.47
C THR A 112 0.00 16.07 9.74
N THR A 113 -1.16 15.49 9.44
CA THR A 113 -1.29 14.24 8.67
C THR A 113 -0.49 14.26 7.37
N ALA A 114 -0.35 15.42 6.72
CA ALA A 114 0.45 15.58 5.50
C ALA A 114 1.96 15.35 5.73
N GLY A 115 2.53 15.92 6.81
CA GLY A 115 3.95 15.74 7.10
C GLY A 115 4.30 14.29 7.46
N ASP A 116 3.42 13.61 8.19
CA ASP A 116 3.59 12.18 8.50
C ASP A 116 3.44 11.30 7.26
N LEU A 117 2.59 11.72 6.31
CA LEU A 117 2.45 11.02 5.05
C LEU A 117 3.70 11.18 4.19
N ASP A 118 4.27 12.37 4.10
CA ASP A 118 5.53 12.62 3.38
C ASP A 118 6.69 11.83 4.00
N LYS A 119 6.71 11.72 5.34
CA LYS A 119 7.65 10.83 6.07
C LYS A 119 7.44 9.36 5.73
N TYR A 120 6.20 8.88 5.66
CA TYR A 120 5.90 7.50 5.26
C TYR A 120 6.38 7.20 3.83
N LEU A 121 6.17 8.13 2.91
CA LEU A 121 6.54 8.00 1.50
C LEU A 121 8.07 8.02 1.30
N SER A 122 8.79 8.84 2.08
CA SER A 122 10.26 8.90 2.03
C SER A 122 10.95 7.69 2.68
N MET A 123 10.26 6.92 3.53
CA MET A 123 10.83 5.69 4.08
C MET A 123 11.03 4.63 2.99
N LYS A 124 11.99 3.72 3.23
CA LYS A 124 12.23 2.57 2.37
C LYS A 124 10.98 1.70 2.17
N THR A 125 10.76 1.24 0.93
CA THR A 125 9.69 0.29 0.60
C THR A 125 9.94 -1.05 1.30
N LEU A 126 8.89 -1.62 1.87
CA LEU A 126 8.94 -2.91 2.56
C LEU A 126 9.15 -4.03 1.54
N LYS A 127 9.95 -5.05 1.89
CA LYS A 127 10.12 -6.20 1.00
C LYS A 127 8.79 -6.93 0.82
N ARG A 128 8.57 -7.46 -0.37
CA ARG A 128 7.35 -8.19 -0.73
C ARG A 128 6.99 -9.33 0.23
N THR A 129 8.01 -10.01 0.77
CA THR A 129 7.86 -11.17 1.67
C THR A 129 7.49 -10.80 3.11
N ASP A 130 7.58 -9.52 3.46
CA ASP A 130 7.34 -9.06 4.82
C ASP A 130 5.88 -8.68 5.03
N ASN A 131 5.42 -8.73 6.27
CA ASN A 131 4.02 -8.47 6.61
C ASN A 131 3.76 -6.97 6.79
N PRO A 132 2.88 -6.35 5.96
CA PRO A 132 2.59 -4.92 6.03
C PRO A 132 1.90 -4.52 7.34
N PHE A 133 1.07 -5.38 7.94
CA PHE A 133 0.44 -5.10 9.24
C PHE A 133 1.45 -5.09 10.38
N ALA A 134 2.42 -6.01 10.36
CA ALA A 134 3.49 -6.04 11.36
C ALA A 134 4.36 -4.77 11.27
N TRP A 135 4.61 -4.30 10.06
CA TRP A 135 5.33 -3.05 9.81
C TRP A 135 4.57 -1.85 10.40
N TRP A 136 3.27 -1.72 10.10
CA TRP A 136 2.41 -0.66 10.65
C TRP A 136 2.31 -0.72 12.17
N ALA A 137 2.22 -1.92 12.77
CA ALA A 137 2.19 -2.09 14.22
C ALA A 137 3.47 -1.59 14.89
N THR A 138 4.63 -1.81 14.27
CA THR A 138 5.93 -1.35 14.80
C THR A 138 6.11 0.16 14.64
N HIS A 139 5.48 0.75 13.62
CA HIS A 139 5.60 2.18 13.31
C HIS A 139 4.41 3.03 13.80
N LYS A 140 3.43 2.44 14.48
CA LYS A 140 2.22 3.14 14.95
C LYS A 140 2.52 4.40 15.78
N SER A 141 3.57 4.37 16.61
CA SER A 141 3.96 5.52 17.44
C SER A 141 4.66 6.64 16.68
N LYS A 142 5.11 6.40 15.44
CA LYS A 142 5.85 7.36 14.61
C LYS A 142 4.97 8.15 13.65
N PHE A 143 3.69 7.79 13.57
CA PHE A 143 2.71 8.32 12.62
C PHE A 143 1.39 8.67 13.31
N PHE A 144 0.65 9.62 12.75
CA PHE A 144 -0.70 9.95 13.17
C PHE A 144 -1.62 8.73 13.13
N GLU A 145 -2.46 8.62 14.16
CA GLU A 145 -3.38 7.49 14.33
C GLU A 145 -4.36 7.35 13.16
N CYS A 146 -4.71 8.45 12.48
CA CYS A 146 -5.58 8.41 11.31
C CYS A 146 -4.97 7.59 10.15
N ILE A 147 -3.68 7.78 9.84
CA ILE A 147 -3.00 7.04 8.76
C ILE A 147 -2.92 5.55 9.11
N VAL A 148 -2.59 5.24 10.37
CA VAL A 148 -2.49 3.85 10.86
C VAL A 148 -3.85 3.16 10.81
N THR A 149 -4.92 3.88 11.16
CA THR A 149 -6.29 3.35 11.13
C THR A 149 -6.76 3.12 9.70
N LEU A 150 -6.46 4.04 8.79
CA LEU A 150 -6.74 3.86 7.36
C LEU A 150 -5.96 2.69 6.79
N ALA A 151 -4.67 2.55 7.10
CA ALA A 151 -3.88 1.41 6.67
C ALA A 151 -4.49 0.09 7.16
N ALA A 152 -4.89 0.01 8.43
CA ALA A 152 -5.57 -1.18 8.96
C ALA A 152 -6.88 -1.46 8.21
N LYS A 153 -7.70 -0.43 7.92
CA LYS A 153 -8.97 -0.55 7.19
C LYS A 153 -8.80 -1.06 5.76
N TYR A 154 -7.89 -0.45 4.99
CA TYR A 154 -7.74 -0.77 3.57
C TYR A 154 -6.90 -2.04 3.34
N LEU A 155 -5.96 -2.37 4.22
CA LEU A 155 -5.20 -3.62 4.12
C LEU A 155 -6.00 -4.83 4.61
N SER A 156 -7.00 -4.63 5.48
CA SER A 156 -7.89 -5.71 5.94
C SER A 156 -9.03 -6.03 4.97
N ALA A 157 -9.09 -5.35 3.82
CA ALA A 157 -10.11 -5.59 2.82
C ALA A 157 -10.07 -7.05 2.33
N ARG A 158 -11.20 -7.73 2.48
CA ARG A 158 -11.36 -9.12 2.03
C ARG A 158 -11.42 -9.15 0.51
N ALA A 159 -10.46 -9.81 -0.14
CA ALA A 159 -10.56 -10.19 -1.54
C ALA A 159 -11.54 -11.37 -1.69
N SER A 160 -12.84 -11.18 -1.42
CA SER A 160 -13.86 -12.20 -1.69
C SER A 160 -14.91 -11.66 -2.64
N SER A 161 -14.65 -11.77 -3.94
CA SER A 161 -15.70 -11.78 -4.97
C SER A 161 -16.09 -13.20 -5.38
N VAL A 162 -15.45 -14.23 -4.83
CA VAL A 162 -15.92 -15.61 -4.98
C VAL A 162 -17.06 -15.83 -4.01
N TYR A 163 -18.29 -15.57 -4.46
CA TYR A 163 -19.43 -16.31 -3.94
C TYR A 163 -19.05 -17.79 -4.02
N LEU A 164 -18.98 -18.48 -2.88
CA LEU A 164 -18.98 -19.94 -2.84
C LEU A 164 -20.32 -20.40 -3.45
N ARG A 165 -20.38 -20.48 -4.77
CA ARG A 165 -21.49 -21.06 -5.52
C ARG A 165 -21.13 -22.51 -5.83
N GLU A 166 -20.99 -23.31 -4.79
CA GLU A 166 -20.99 -24.77 -4.89
C GLU A 166 -21.34 -25.36 -3.52
N ALA A 167 -22.64 -25.31 -3.23
CA ALA A 167 -23.30 -26.22 -2.30
C ALA A 167 -24.70 -26.49 -2.89
N PHE A 168 -24.73 -27.34 -3.92
CA PHE A 168 -25.90 -28.09 -4.33
C PHE A 168 -25.74 -29.51 -3.81
#